data_AF-A0A7C3SS88-F1
#
_entry.id   AF-A0A7C3SS88-F1
#
_cell.length_a   1.000
_cell.length_b   1.000
_cell.length_c   1.000
_cell.angle_alpha   90.00
_cell.angle_beta   90.00
_cell.angle_gamma   90.00
#
_symmetry.space_group_name_H-M   'P 1'
#
loop_
_entity.id
_entity.type
_entity.pdbx_description
1 polymer ?
#
loop_
_entity_poly.entity_id
_entity_poly.type
_entity_poly.pdbx_seq_one_letter_code
_entity_poly.pdbx_strand_id
1 'polypeptide(L)'
;MNNKMIFAVFLLSFILISKAFSEVPTSITYSALMETSDKFKILQTWTERSQKETNIFLKGVIFENIQTGEVSEVYFKDEQILSDEQIESMGIKKKLGRIIGEVSTYSEPAIAIAPLEKSTRRKEEVFQLLNKATAPPTSITLPPLPKEKLLQEEKDATVALEKGVYRIGIVQSLSESVEVTGLTSSEGFWQVLPDASLLWMVDIYYPQSLGIRVRIEPLLDDPVSDALFWVVNDKKLPEDIWGPFYLGEIKKMDGWLPTCFADRITVVCWVPSDKSVEGVAFKINEVIGIYKDPMSLLAKAGSCNLDITCYTDWYNTSKGITGLGIVGTPYALFCTGTLLNDNDPCSQIPYVLTANHCVNSQTGTRGGDSVEFYWFYQTPSCNGTPPSLSTLPRTTGGADYLAGMGGSASYGGGNDFTLLRMRNEPPEGAVYVGWTTTVPSIGTAVTDIHHPSGSYKRISFGTKTNINNLFPNFFHEVQWSQGTTEPGSSGSPLMLTSTQQI
;
A
#
# COMPACT_ATOMS: atom_id res chain seq x y z
N MET A 1 -5.73 65.82 -49.17
CA MET A 1 -5.20 65.10 -50.35
C MET A 1 -5.77 63.70 -50.33
N ASN A 2 -6.50 63.36 -51.39
CA ASN A 2 -7.11 62.06 -51.64
C ASN A 2 -6.04 60.95 -51.72
N ASN A 3 -6.34 59.78 -51.17
CA ASN A 3 -6.26 58.56 -51.99
C ASN A 3 -7.26 57.49 -51.52
N LYS A 4 -7.96 56.95 -52.51
CA LYS A 4 -9.05 55.98 -52.45
C LYS A 4 -8.53 54.56 -52.70
N MET A 5 -9.38 53.59 -52.32
CA MET A 5 -9.58 52.19 -52.80
C MET A 5 -9.36 51.15 -51.70
N ILE A 6 -10.37 50.59 -51.01
CA ILE A 6 -11.62 49.83 -51.35
C ILE A 6 -11.36 48.30 -51.40
N PHE A 7 -12.32 47.55 -50.81
CA PHE A 7 -12.63 46.09 -50.78
C PHE A 7 -12.15 45.36 -49.50
N ALA A 8 -12.92 44.55 -48.76
CA ALA A 8 -14.33 44.12 -48.76
C ALA A 8 -14.55 43.29 -47.46
N VAL A 9 -15.56 43.55 -46.61
CA VAL A 9 -16.91 42.91 -46.55
C VAL A 9 -17.01 41.70 -45.58
N PHE A 10 -18.09 41.75 -44.74
CA PHE A 10 -18.67 40.75 -43.82
C PHE A 10 -17.91 40.50 -42.49
N LEU A 11 -18.51 40.57 -41.30
CA LEU A 11 -19.75 39.89 -40.90
C LEU A 11 -20.44 40.55 -39.66
N LEU A 12 -21.75 40.76 -39.82
CA LEU A 12 -22.89 40.73 -38.90
C LEU A 12 -22.69 40.91 -37.37
N SER A 13 -23.33 41.99 -36.87
CA SER A 13 -24.35 42.00 -35.81
C SER A 13 -24.24 41.00 -34.64
N PHE A 14 -23.83 41.50 -33.47
CA PHE A 14 -24.26 40.97 -32.18
C PHE A 14 -25.36 41.89 -31.62
N ILE A 15 -26.61 41.55 -31.92
CA ILE A 15 -27.80 42.06 -31.22
C ILE A 15 -28.31 40.92 -30.34
N LEU A 16 -28.42 41.24 -29.04
CA LEU A 16 -29.23 40.62 -28.00
C LEU A 16 -29.63 39.15 -28.13
N ILE A 17 -29.07 38.32 -27.24
CA ILE A 17 -29.87 37.31 -26.54
C ILE A 17 -29.45 37.34 -25.06
N SER A 18 -30.20 38.10 -24.25
CA SER A 18 -30.37 37.81 -22.84
C SER A 18 -31.09 36.47 -22.74
N LYS A 19 -30.36 35.37 -22.56
CA LYS A 19 -30.97 34.09 -22.22
C LYS A 19 -31.23 34.09 -20.72
N ALA A 20 -32.52 34.15 -20.38
CA ALA A 20 -33.02 33.87 -19.05
C ALA A 20 -32.41 32.56 -18.53
N PHE A 21 -31.91 32.58 -17.30
CA PHE A 21 -31.68 31.35 -16.53
C PHE A 21 -33.00 30.59 -16.50
N SER A 22 -33.03 29.38 -17.07
CA SER A 22 -34.20 28.53 -16.93
C SER A 22 -34.20 27.99 -15.50
N GLU A 23 -35.31 28.17 -14.79
CA GLU A 23 -35.49 27.71 -13.42
C GLU A 23 -35.25 26.20 -13.35
N VAL A 24 -34.20 25.79 -12.62
CA VAL A 24 -34.14 24.42 -12.10
C VAL A 24 -35.41 24.23 -11.27
N PRO A 25 -36.23 23.17 -11.50
CA PRO A 25 -37.50 23.03 -10.81
C PRO A 25 -37.27 23.04 -9.29
N THR A 26 -37.81 24.04 -8.60
CA THR A 26 -37.65 24.23 -7.14
C THR A 26 -38.31 23.13 -6.29
N SER A 27 -38.77 22.04 -6.91
CA SER A 27 -39.48 20.94 -6.26
C SER A 27 -39.17 19.55 -6.84
N ILE A 28 -38.08 19.37 -7.59
CA ILE A 28 -37.70 18.01 -8.04
C ILE A 28 -37.09 17.24 -6.88
N THR A 29 -37.47 15.97 -6.70
CA THR A 29 -36.83 15.09 -5.71
C THR A 29 -35.66 14.33 -6.33
N TYR A 30 -34.76 13.81 -5.49
CA TYR A 30 -33.62 13.03 -5.97
C TYR A 30 -34.09 11.83 -6.83
N SER A 31 -35.05 11.05 -6.34
CA SER A 31 -35.57 9.90 -7.07
C SER A 31 -36.25 10.29 -8.39
N ALA A 32 -37.04 11.38 -8.39
CA ALA A 32 -37.68 11.86 -9.61
C ALA A 32 -36.67 12.32 -10.67
N LEU A 33 -35.56 12.95 -10.25
CA LEU A 33 -34.47 13.32 -11.16
C LEU A 33 -33.77 12.09 -11.75
N MET A 34 -33.56 11.04 -10.94
CA MET A 34 -32.90 9.81 -11.38
C MET A 34 -33.78 8.94 -12.31
N GLU A 35 -35.10 9.04 -12.20
CA GLU A 35 -36.04 8.27 -13.02
C GLU A 35 -36.42 8.95 -14.35
N THR A 36 -36.23 10.27 -14.48
CA THR A 36 -36.61 11.05 -15.68
C THR A 36 -35.55 11.06 -16.78
N SER A 37 -35.16 9.86 -17.23
CA SER A 37 -34.18 9.65 -18.31
C SER A 37 -34.57 10.22 -19.68
N ASP A 38 -35.85 10.53 -19.88
CA ASP A 38 -36.39 11.15 -21.10
C ASP A 38 -36.21 12.68 -21.14
N LYS A 39 -36.00 13.31 -19.97
CA LYS A 39 -35.86 14.77 -19.83
C LYS A 39 -34.45 15.18 -19.44
N PHE A 40 -33.80 14.39 -18.60
CA PHE A 40 -32.47 14.69 -18.07
C PHE A 40 -31.52 13.54 -18.32
N LYS A 41 -30.33 13.87 -18.80
CA LYS A 41 -29.22 12.94 -18.87
C LYS A 41 -28.34 13.17 -17.66
N ILE A 42 -28.31 12.20 -16.74
CA ILE A 42 -27.43 12.25 -15.58
C ILE A 42 -25.99 12.08 -16.05
N LEU A 43 -25.14 13.07 -15.76
CA LEU A 43 -23.73 13.07 -16.13
C LEU A 43 -22.86 12.54 -14.99
N GLN A 44 -23.19 12.90 -13.75
CA GLN A 44 -22.44 12.49 -12.57
C GLN A 44 -23.30 12.53 -11.31
N THR A 45 -23.10 11.58 -10.41
CA THR A 45 -23.67 11.59 -9.05
C THR A 45 -22.60 11.27 -8.02
N TRP A 46 -22.70 11.85 -6.82
CA TRP A 46 -21.83 11.52 -5.71
C TRP A 46 -22.51 11.78 -4.37
N THR A 47 -21.95 11.23 -3.30
CA THR A 47 -22.30 11.60 -1.92
C THR A 47 -21.16 12.43 -1.34
N GLU A 48 -21.48 13.57 -0.71
CA GLU A 48 -20.51 14.46 -0.09
C GLU A 48 -20.94 14.77 1.35
N ARG A 49 -19.96 14.79 2.26
CA ARG A 49 -20.19 15.15 3.66
C ARG A 49 -20.10 16.67 3.82
N SER A 50 -21.06 17.26 4.53
CA SER A 50 -21.02 18.68 4.90
C SER A 50 -19.73 19.00 5.67
N GLN A 51 -19.09 20.12 5.34
CA GLN A 51 -17.84 20.54 5.98
C GLN A 51 -18.09 21.20 7.34
N LYS A 52 -19.30 21.73 7.57
CA LYS A 52 -19.67 22.41 8.82
C LYS A 52 -20.50 21.54 9.76
N GLU A 53 -21.17 20.51 9.24
CA GLU A 53 -21.97 19.56 10.02
C GLU A 53 -21.63 18.12 9.65
N THR A 54 -20.70 17.51 10.39
CA THR A 54 -20.07 16.22 10.03
C THR A 54 -21.02 15.02 9.98
N ASN A 55 -22.25 15.15 10.46
CA ASN A 55 -23.26 14.09 10.45
C ASN A 55 -24.23 14.19 9.25
N ILE A 56 -24.07 15.19 8.38
CA ILE A 56 -24.92 15.39 7.21
C ILE A 56 -24.18 14.91 5.95
N PHE A 57 -24.83 14.01 5.22
CA PHE A 57 -24.43 13.57 3.88
C PHE A 57 -25.43 14.09 2.86
N LEU A 58 -24.92 14.61 1.75
CA LEU A 58 -25.70 15.19 0.66
C LEU A 58 -25.44 14.40 -0.61
N LYS A 59 -26.45 14.26 -1.47
CA LYS A 59 -26.29 13.69 -2.80
C LYS A 59 -26.12 14.82 -3.81
N GLY A 60 -24.95 14.92 -4.43
CA GLY A 60 -24.70 15.85 -5.53
C GLY A 60 -25.01 15.20 -6.87
N VAL A 61 -25.61 15.96 -7.79
CA VAL A 61 -25.95 15.50 -9.15
C VAL A 61 -25.60 16.59 -10.16
N ILE A 62 -24.87 16.21 -11.21
CA ILE A 62 -24.72 17.00 -12.42
C ILE A 62 -25.54 16.33 -13.53
N PHE A 63 -26.44 17.08 -14.16
CA PHE A 63 -27.29 16.58 -15.23
C PHE A 63 -27.40 17.59 -16.37
N GLU A 64 -27.67 17.09 -17.56
CA GLU A 64 -27.94 17.86 -18.77
C GLU A 64 -29.44 17.79 -19.09
N ASN A 65 -30.09 18.94 -19.31
CA ASN A 65 -31.44 18.99 -19.85
C ASN A 65 -31.39 18.67 -21.34
N ILE A 66 -31.99 17.55 -21.75
CA ILE A 66 -31.89 17.01 -23.13
C ILE A 66 -32.51 17.97 -24.16
N GLN A 67 -33.50 18.79 -23.76
CA GLN A 67 -34.15 19.73 -24.67
C GLN A 67 -33.36 21.02 -24.85
N THR A 68 -32.69 21.51 -23.80
CA THR A 68 -32.01 22.81 -23.83
C THR A 68 -30.49 22.71 -23.97
N GLY A 69 -29.91 21.53 -23.70
CA GLY A 69 -28.47 21.30 -23.59
C GLY A 69 -27.83 21.96 -22.36
N GLU A 70 -28.64 22.47 -21.42
CA GLU A 70 -28.15 23.16 -20.22
C GLU A 70 -27.67 22.14 -19.19
N VAL A 71 -26.45 22.33 -18.69
CA VAL A 71 -25.88 21.51 -17.62
C VAL A 71 -26.04 22.22 -16.28
N SER A 72 -26.59 21.52 -15.30
CA SER A 72 -26.85 22.03 -13.96
C SER A 72 -26.24 21.13 -12.89
N GLU A 73 -25.79 21.74 -11.80
CA GLU A 73 -25.36 21.04 -10.59
C GLU A 73 -26.30 21.36 -9.43
N VAL A 74 -26.81 20.31 -8.80
CA VAL A 74 -27.75 20.39 -7.68
C VAL A 74 -27.33 19.46 -6.55
N TYR A 75 -27.77 19.77 -5.34
CA TYR A 75 -27.53 18.94 -4.16
C TYR A 75 -28.84 18.61 -3.48
N PHE A 76 -28.93 17.39 -2.95
CA PHE A 76 -30.07 16.92 -2.21
C PHE A 76 -29.67 16.53 -0.79
N LYS A 77 -30.51 16.91 0.18
CA LYS A 77 -30.54 16.26 1.49
C LYS A 77 -31.72 15.30 1.48
N ASP A 78 -31.43 14.01 1.58
CA ASP A 78 -32.39 12.94 1.35
C ASP A 78 -33.03 13.06 -0.05
N GLU A 79 -34.33 13.41 -0.10
CA GLU A 79 -35.08 13.62 -1.34
C GLU A 79 -35.31 15.10 -1.68
N GLN A 80 -34.90 16.04 -0.82
CA GLN A 80 -35.16 17.47 -1.01
C GLN A 80 -33.96 18.19 -1.64
N ILE A 81 -34.21 18.90 -2.74
CA ILE A 81 -33.20 19.76 -3.38
C ILE A 81 -32.85 20.95 -2.49
N LEU A 82 -31.58 21.28 -2.42
CA LEU A 82 -31.04 22.40 -1.65
C LEU A 82 -30.88 23.64 -2.52
N SER A 83 -31.15 24.81 -1.93
CA SER A 83 -30.81 26.11 -2.53
C SER A 83 -29.31 26.41 -2.42
N ASP A 84 -28.83 27.35 -3.22
CA ASP A 84 -27.41 27.76 -3.21
C ASP A 84 -26.97 28.29 -1.84
N GLU A 85 -27.85 29.05 -1.16
CA GLU A 85 -27.60 29.53 0.20
C GLU A 85 -27.45 28.38 1.20
N GLN A 86 -28.26 27.32 1.06
CA GLN A 86 -28.16 26.12 1.90
C GLN A 86 -26.85 25.36 1.64
N ILE A 87 -26.48 25.19 0.38
CA ILE A 87 -25.22 24.54 -0.04
C ILE A 87 -24.01 25.28 0.56
N GLU A 88 -23.97 26.60 0.44
CA GLU A 88 -22.90 27.44 1.00
C GLU A 88 -22.87 27.40 2.52
N SER A 89 -24.05 27.42 3.16
CA SER A 89 -24.15 27.32 4.62
C SER A 89 -23.53 26.02 5.14
N MET A 90 -23.66 24.92 4.39
CA MET A 90 -23.08 23.60 4.70
C MET A 90 -21.59 23.46 4.31
N GLY A 91 -20.98 24.52 3.77
CA GLY A 91 -19.57 24.53 3.37
C GLY A 91 -19.28 23.70 2.12
N ILE A 92 -20.29 23.45 1.28
CA ILE A 92 -20.11 22.75 0.01
C ILE A 92 -19.73 23.75 -1.07
N LYS A 93 -18.73 23.41 -1.87
CA LYS A 93 -18.32 24.21 -3.04
C LYS A 93 -18.75 23.49 -4.31
N LYS A 94 -19.65 24.11 -5.09
CA LYS A 94 -20.07 23.61 -6.41
C LYS A 94 -18.87 23.28 -7.31
N LYS A 95 -18.99 22.18 -8.05
CA LYS A 95 -17.97 21.59 -8.92
C LYS A 95 -18.10 22.07 -10.37
N LEU A 96 -19.30 22.42 -10.81
CA LEU A 96 -19.62 23.00 -12.11
C LEU A 96 -19.08 24.43 -12.21
N GLY A 97 -18.39 24.75 -13.31
CA GLY A 97 -17.80 26.08 -13.53
C GLY A 97 -16.39 26.29 -12.94
N ARG A 98 -15.78 25.26 -12.33
CA ARG A 98 -14.32 25.26 -12.15
C ARG A 98 -13.67 25.16 -13.54
N ILE A 99 -12.68 26.01 -13.82
CA ILE A 99 -11.76 25.76 -14.94
C ILE A 99 -10.97 24.52 -14.54
N ILE A 100 -11.46 23.38 -14.99
CA ILE A 100 -10.79 22.09 -14.89
C ILE A 100 -9.58 22.22 -15.82
N GLY A 101 -8.38 22.35 -15.25
CA GLY A 101 -7.16 22.08 -16.01
C GLY A 101 -7.33 20.68 -16.60
N GLU A 102 -7.30 20.61 -17.93
CA GLU A 102 -7.50 19.43 -18.78
C GLU A 102 -8.29 18.31 -18.12
N VAL A 103 -9.55 18.17 -18.55
CA VAL A 103 -10.30 16.93 -18.41
C VAL A 103 -9.44 15.82 -18.99
N SER A 104 -8.72 15.11 -18.13
CA SER A 104 -8.41 13.73 -18.38
C SER A 104 -9.77 13.08 -18.56
N THR A 105 -10.03 12.57 -19.76
CA THR A 105 -10.91 11.43 -19.87
C THR A 105 -10.52 10.49 -18.74
N TYR A 106 -11.43 10.18 -17.82
CA TYR A 106 -11.35 8.91 -17.11
C TYR A 106 -11.48 7.85 -18.22
N SER A 107 -10.36 7.57 -18.87
CA SER A 107 -10.00 6.18 -19.02
C SER A 107 -9.97 5.65 -17.59
N GLU A 108 -10.46 4.43 -17.38
CA GLU A 108 -9.81 3.56 -16.40
C GLU A 108 -8.30 3.83 -16.44
N PRO A 109 -7.55 3.77 -15.34
CA PRO A 109 -6.12 3.71 -15.49
C PRO A 109 -5.88 2.50 -16.41
N ALA A 110 -5.66 2.76 -17.70
CA ALA A 110 -4.92 1.89 -18.56
C ALA A 110 -3.69 1.68 -17.71
N ILE A 111 -3.58 0.47 -17.19
CA ILE A 111 -2.49 0.01 -16.36
C ILE A 111 -1.27 0.34 -17.19
N ALA A 112 -0.71 1.52 -16.93
CA ALA A 112 0.57 1.89 -17.41
C ALA A 112 1.44 1.00 -16.57
N ILE A 113 1.71 -0.20 -17.08
CA ILE A 113 2.96 -0.87 -16.83
C ILE A 113 3.98 0.22 -17.16
N ALA A 114 4.40 0.98 -16.14
CA ALA A 114 5.63 1.71 -16.25
C ALA A 114 6.62 0.62 -16.65
N PRO A 115 7.20 0.68 -17.87
CA PRO A 115 8.14 -0.32 -18.27
C PRO A 115 9.15 -0.43 -17.13
N LEU A 116 9.54 -1.65 -16.76
CA LEU A 116 10.55 -1.89 -15.73
C LEU A 116 11.73 -0.90 -15.90
N GLU A 117 12.06 -0.55 -17.14
CA GLU A 117 13.01 0.50 -17.56
C GLU A 117 12.83 1.88 -16.89
N LYS A 118 11.62 2.40 -16.67
CA LYS A 118 11.40 3.73 -16.07
C LYS A 118 11.65 3.73 -14.55
N SER A 119 11.38 2.60 -13.89
CA SER A 119 11.75 2.34 -12.50
C SER A 119 13.27 2.16 -12.37
N THR A 120 13.88 1.33 -13.22
CA THR A 120 15.33 1.10 -13.25
C THR A 120 16.13 2.38 -13.53
N ARG A 121 15.70 3.21 -14.49
CA ARG A 121 16.37 4.48 -14.83
C ARG A 121 16.42 5.44 -13.64
N ARG A 122 15.35 5.50 -12.84
CA ARG A 122 15.29 6.33 -11.63
C ARG A 122 16.09 5.76 -10.44
N LYS A 123 16.38 4.45 -10.44
CA LYS A 123 17.32 3.83 -9.49
C LYS A 123 18.77 4.13 -9.86
N GLU A 124 19.12 4.12 -11.15
CA GLU A 124 20.48 4.46 -11.61
C GLU A 124 20.84 5.94 -11.39
N GLU A 125 19.84 6.84 -11.42
CA GLU A 125 20.00 8.27 -11.12
C GLU A 125 20.67 8.51 -9.76
N VAL A 126 20.33 7.72 -8.72
CA VAL A 126 20.93 7.91 -7.39
C VAL A 126 22.44 7.67 -7.42
N PHE A 127 22.94 6.70 -8.21
CA PHE A 127 24.38 6.48 -8.29
C PHE A 127 25.12 7.61 -8.99
N GLN A 128 24.50 8.21 -10.01
CA GLN A 128 25.06 9.39 -10.66
C GLN A 128 25.11 10.56 -9.68
N LEU A 129 24.09 10.74 -8.84
CA LEU A 129 24.08 11.74 -7.77
C LEU A 129 25.18 11.46 -6.73
N LEU A 130 25.28 10.22 -6.24
CA LEU A 130 26.30 9.82 -5.26
C LEU A 130 27.73 10.02 -5.80
N ASN A 131 27.96 9.81 -7.10
CA ASN A 131 29.27 10.04 -7.73
C ASN A 131 29.61 11.53 -7.90
N LYS A 132 28.60 12.42 -7.90
CA LYS A 132 28.80 13.88 -7.93
C LYS A 132 29.04 14.47 -6.54
N ALA A 133 28.79 13.71 -5.47
CA ALA A 133 29.01 14.19 -4.11
C ALA A 133 30.48 14.54 -3.87
N THR A 134 30.72 15.70 -3.25
CA THR A 134 32.07 16.22 -2.97
C THR A 134 32.64 15.71 -1.66
N ALA A 135 31.79 15.20 -0.77
CA ALA A 135 32.14 14.66 0.52
C ALA A 135 31.28 13.44 0.87
N PRO A 136 31.82 12.48 1.66
CA PRO A 136 31.06 11.31 2.10
C PRO A 136 29.95 11.69 3.10
N PRO A 137 28.91 10.87 3.25
CA PRO A 137 27.88 11.08 4.27
C PRO A 137 28.45 10.94 5.69
N THR A 138 27.89 11.70 6.63
CA THR A 138 28.09 11.46 8.06
C THR A 138 27.48 10.12 8.44
N SER A 139 28.12 9.36 9.34
CA SER A 139 27.64 8.03 9.75
C SER A 139 27.12 8.04 11.17
N ILE A 140 25.86 7.65 11.33
CA ILE A 140 25.19 7.35 12.60
C ILE A 140 25.35 5.86 12.86
N THR A 141 25.95 5.50 13.99
CA THR A 141 26.15 4.11 14.38
C THR A 141 25.28 3.78 15.59
N LEU A 142 24.37 2.82 15.42
CA LEU A 142 23.59 2.28 16.52
C LEU A 142 24.42 1.29 17.34
N PRO A 143 24.04 1.03 18.61
CA PRO A 143 24.54 -0.14 19.34
C PRO A 143 24.29 -1.41 18.52
N PRO A 144 25.14 -2.44 18.60
CA PRO A 144 24.91 -3.71 17.92
C PRO A 144 23.54 -4.30 18.25
N LEU A 145 22.85 -4.85 17.24
CA LEU A 145 21.55 -5.49 17.38
C LEU A 145 21.68 -6.68 18.36
N PRO A 146 20.95 -6.71 19.50
CA PRO A 146 21.15 -7.73 20.54
C PRO A 146 20.50 -9.07 20.18
N LYS A 147 20.93 -9.68 19.07
CA LYS A 147 20.34 -10.88 18.45
C LYS A 147 20.20 -12.06 19.41
N GLU A 148 21.24 -12.37 20.17
CA GLU A 148 21.22 -13.50 21.11
C GLU A 148 20.18 -13.31 22.21
N LYS A 149 20.10 -12.10 22.77
CA LYS A 149 19.11 -11.75 23.78
C LYS A 149 17.68 -11.88 23.23
N LEU A 150 17.42 -11.32 22.05
CA LEU A 150 16.12 -11.40 21.39
C LEU A 150 15.70 -12.85 21.10
N LEU A 151 16.64 -13.68 20.64
CA LEU A 151 16.39 -15.10 20.42
C LEU A 151 16.15 -15.88 21.72
N GLN A 152 16.75 -15.46 22.84
CA GLN A 152 16.52 -16.06 24.15
C GLN A 152 15.16 -15.64 24.73
N GLU A 153 14.80 -14.36 24.65
CA GLU A 153 13.48 -13.84 25.03
C GLU A 153 12.35 -14.58 24.31
N GLU A 154 12.54 -14.96 23.04
CA GLU A 154 11.58 -15.77 22.30
C GLU A 154 11.48 -17.23 22.78
N LYS A 155 12.58 -17.84 23.20
CA LYS A 155 12.57 -19.20 23.78
C LYS A 155 11.91 -19.22 25.15
N ASP A 156 12.17 -18.19 25.94
CA ASP A 156 11.66 -18.03 27.31
C ASP A 156 10.20 -17.56 27.34
N ALA A 157 9.70 -16.99 26.24
CA ALA A 157 8.29 -16.70 26.02
C ALA A 157 7.50 -18.02 25.82
N THR A 158 7.48 -18.87 26.86
CA THR A 158 6.75 -20.14 26.90
C THR A 158 5.23 -19.96 26.93
N VAL A 159 4.71 -18.72 26.94
CA VAL A 159 3.27 -18.39 26.87
C VAL A 159 3.06 -17.11 26.07
N ALA A 160 2.44 -17.26 24.89
CA ALA A 160 1.70 -16.26 24.11
C ALA A 160 2.40 -14.92 23.80
N LEU A 161 3.29 -14.92 22.80
CA LEU A 161 3.13 -13.88 21.77
C LEU A 161 1.73 -14.04 21.19
N GLU A 162 1.02 -12.93 20.92
CA GLU A 162 -0.27 -12.95 20.23
C GLU A 162 -0.24 -14.01 19.11
N LYS A 163 -1.15 -14.97 19.22
CA LYS A 163 -1.13 -16.23 18.49
C LYS A 163 -0.76 -16.01 17.02
N GLY A 164 0.30 -16.68 16.55
CA GLY A 164 0.61 -16.81 15.13
C GLY A 164 1.54 -15.74 14.50
N VAL A 165 1.89 -14.68 15.21
CA VAL A 165 2.79 -13.65 14.67
C VAL A 165 4.27 -14.08 14.79
N TYR A 166 5.02 -14.08 13.67
CA TYR A 166 6.45 -14.37 13.68
C TYR A 166 7.29 -13.10 13.76
N ARG A 167 8.08 -12.93 14.84
CA ARG A 167 9.00 -11.78 14.97
C ARG A 167 10.24 -11.98 14.11
N ILE A 168 10.62 -10.96 13.33
CA ILE A 168 11.81 -10.94 12.46
C ILE A 168 12.78 -9.80 12.77
N GLY A 169 12.31 -8.74 13.46
CA GLY A 169 13.09 -7.55 13.74
C GLY A 169 12.58 -6.79 14.96
N ILE A 170 13.27 -5.71 15.30
CA ILE A 170 12.94 -4.80 16.40
C ILE A 170 12.98 -3.36 15.90
N VAL A 171 12.04 -2.54 16.36
CA VAL A 171 12.07 -1.08 16.20
C VAL A 171 13.03 -0.52 17.26
N GLN A 172 14.01 0.25 16.81
CA GLN A 172 15.03 0.87 17.64
C GLN A 172 15.04 2.38 17.37
N SER A 173 14.88 3.16 18.44
CA SER A 173 15.08 4.61 18.35
C SER A 173 16.56 4.94 18.25
N LEU A 174 16.88 5.99 17.51
CA LEU A 174 18.22 6.61 17.50
C LEU A 174 18.48 7.29 18.85
N SER A 175 19.75 7.43 19.23
CA SER A 175 20.13 8.15 20.46
C SER A 175 19.79 9.64 20.39
N GLU A 176 19.89 10.21 19.19
CA GLU A 176 19.49 11.57 18.84
C GLU A 176 18.75 11.53 17.50
N SER A 177 17.69 12.32 17.36
CA SER A 177 16.95 12.43 16.12
C SER A 177 17.74 13.25 15.09
N VAL A 178 17.71 12.79 13.84
CA VAL A 178 18.14 13.60 12.69
C VAL A 178 16.98 14.47 12.29
N GLU A 179 17.13 15.78 12.35
CA GLU A 179 16.10 16.74 11.94
C GLU A 179 16.66 17.61 10.83
N VAL A 180 15.89 17.70 9.73
CA VAL A 180 16.22 18.53 8.57
C VAL A 180 15.07 19.50 8.36
N THR A 181 15.37 20.80 8.20
CA THR A 181 14.40 21.84 7.84
C THR A 181 15.07 22.84 6.91
N GLY A 182 14.62 22.88 5.65
CA GLY A 182 15.29 23.60 4.58
C GLY A 182 16.75 23.17 4.47
N LEU A 183 17.67 24.13 4.57
CA LEU A 183 19.13 23.88 4.54
C LEU A 183 19.74 23.56 5.92
N THR A 184 18.95 23.59 6.99
CA THR A 184 19.42 23.28 8.34
C THR A 184 19.27 21.79 8.61
N SER A 185 20.29 21.18 9.22
CA SER A 185 20.33 19.76 9.56
C SER A 185 21.01 19.56 10.90
N SER A 186 20.48 18.71 11.78
CA SER A 186 21.16 18.32 13.04
C SER A 186 22.30 17.34 12.77
N GLU A 187 22.12 16.45 11.79
CA GLU A 187 23.12 15.47 11.34
C GLU A 187 23.16 15.37 9.82
N GLY A 188 24.32 15.03 9.27
CA GLY A 188 24.55 15.18 7.82
C GLY A 188 24.54 16.66 7.38
N PHE A 189 24.93 16.93 6.13
CA PHE A 189 24.97 18.30 5.62
C PHE A 189 24.60 18.36 4.14
N TRP A 190 24.02 19.49 3.75
CA TRP A 190 23.71 19.77 2.34
C TRP A 190 24.98 20.08 1.56
N GLN A 191 25.12 19.43 0.42
CA GLN A 191 26.14 19.68 -0.58
C GLN A 191 25.50 20.31 -1.82
N VAL A 192 26.13 21.33 -2.37
CA VAL A 192 25.77 21.87 -3.69
C VAL A 192 26.54 21.06 -4.74
N LEU A 193 25.83 20.38 -5.62
CA LEU A 193 26.41 19.59 -6.69
C LEU A 193 26.85 20.48 -7.88
N PRO A 194 27.69 19.97 -8.81
CA PRO A 194 28.15 20.76 -9.97
C PRO A 194 27.04 21.30 -10.88
N ASP A 195 25.85 20.68 -10.87
CA ASP A 195 24.66 21.12 -11.60
C ASP A 195 23.76 22.08 -10.79
N ALA A 196 24.27 22.61 -9.67
CA ALA A 196 23.59 23.47 -8.70
C ALA A 196 22.43 22.82 -7.94
N SER A 197 22.21 21.51 -8.08
CA SER A 197 21.24 20.78 -7.27
C SER A 197 21.78 20.56 -5.85
N LEU A 198 20.87 20.31 -4.90
CA LEU A 198 21.23 20.12 -3.50
C LEU A 198 21.12 18.64 -3.13
N LEU A 199 22.15 18.13 -2.46
CA LEU A 199 22.21 16.74 -2.01
C LEU A 199 22.48 16.70 -0.51
N TRP A 200 21.60 16.05 0.24
CA TRP A 200 21.79 15.71 1.64
C TRP A 200 21.82 14.19 1.79
N MET A 201 22.72 13.70 2.64
CA MET A 201 22.88 12.27 2.88
C MET A 201 23.32 11.98 4.31
N VAL A 202 22.86 10.86 4.84
CA VAL A 202 23.35 10.29 6.10
C VAL A 202 23.46 8.77 5.98
N ASP A 203 24.54 8.21 6.53
CA ASP A 203 24.73 6.77 6.68
C ASP A 203 24.15 6.32 8.02
N ILE A 204 23.38 5.24 8.00
CA ILE A 204 22.90 4.56 9.20
C ILE A 204 23.54 3.18 9.22
N TYR A 205 24.33 2.91 10.25
CA TYR A 205 24.96 1.62 10.50
C TYR A 205 24.35 0.98 11.74
N TYR A 206 23.73 -0.19 11.58
CA TYR A 206 23.18 -1.00 12.66
C TYR A 206 23.91 -2.35 12.71
N PRO A 207 25.03 -2.43 13.47
CA PRO A 207 25.89 -3.61 13.48
C PRO A 207 25.10 -4.89 13.78
N GLN A 208 25.42 -5.97 13.07
CA GLN A 208 24.78 -7.30 13.17
C GLN A 208 23.33 -7.38 12.66
N SER A 209 22.79 -6.29 12.13
CA SER A 209 21.51 -6.36 11.43
C SER A 209 21.64 -7.05 10.07
N LEU A 210 20.62 -7.79 9.67
CA LEU A 210 20.55 -8.44 8.36
C LEU A 210 19.81 -7.57 7.34
N GLY A 211 19.12 -6.53 7.83
CA GLY A 211 18.43 -5.55 7.02
C GLY A 211 17.92 -4.41 7.87
N ILE A 212 17.94 -3.21 7.31
CA ILE A 212 17.51 -1.99 7.95
C ILE A 212 16.29 -1.44 7.21
N ARG A 213 15.29 -1.06 7.97
CA ARG A 213 14.18 -0.21 7.49
C ARG A 213 14.21 1.10 8.25
N VAL A 214 14.20 2.23 7.56
CA VAL A 214 14.30 3.55 8.19
C VAL A 214 12.95 4.27 8.13
N ARG A 215 12.61 4.99 9.20
CA ARG A 215 11.43 5.84 9.25
C ARG A 215 11.81 7.30 9.02
N ILE A 216 11.23 7.91 7.99
CA ILE A 216 11.26 9.36 7.76
C ILE A 216 9.88 9.92 8.13
N GLU A 217 9.84 10.74 9.17
CA GLU A 217 8.63 11.43 9.61
C GLU A 217 8.61 12.84 9.02
N PRO A 218 7.70 13.18 8.10
CA PRO A 218 7.53 14.55 7.65
C PRO A 218 7.11 15.45 8.82
N LEU A 219 7.76 16.61 8.97
CA LEU A 219 7.47 17.57 10.05
C LEU A 219 6.34 18.55 9.66
N LEU A 220 5.92 18.55 8.39
CA LEU A 220 4.82 19.36 7.88
C LEU A 220 3.62 18.47 7.56
N ASP A 221 2.42 18.99 7.84
CA ASP A 221 1.17 18.26 7.59
C ASP A 221 0.87 18.08 6.09
N ASP A 222 1.21 19.07 5.27
CA ASP A 222 1.10 19.02 3.82
C ASP A 222 2.46 19.33 3.20
N PRO A 223 3.39 18.36 3.17
CA PRO A 223 4.74 18.58 2.65
C PRO A 223 4.66 18.65 1.12
N VAL A 224 4.42 19.85 0.60
CA VAL A 224 4.63 20.14 -0.83
C VAL A 224 6.12 20.40 -1.01
N SER A 225 6.87 19.32 -1.23
CA SER A 225 8.30 19.37 -1.52
C SER A 225 8.58 18.58 -2.79
N ASP A 226 9.36 19.20 -3.69
CA ASP A 226 9.89 18.54 -4.88
C ASP A 226 11.17 17.73 -4.58
N ALA A 227 11.53 17.57 -3.30
CA ALA A 227 12.64 16.74 -2.88
C ALA A 227 12.35 15.25 -3.11
N LEU A 228 13.37 14.55 -3.60
CA LEU A 228 13.34 13.12 -3.85
C LEU A 228 14.20 12.39 -2.83
N PHE A 229 13.68 11.27 -2.35
CA PHE A 229 14.30 10.46 -1.31
C PHE A 229 14.63 9.06 -1.82
N TRP A 230 15.81 8.56 -1.43
CA TRP A 230 16.19 7.17 -1.62
C TRP A 230 16.70 6.57 -0.32
N VAL A 231 16.59 5.25 -0.22
CA VAL A 231 17.41 4.44 0.67
C VAL A 231 18.27 3.50 -0.16
N VAL A 232 19.58 3.54 0.10
CA VAL A 232 20.60 2.87 -0.69
C VAL A 232 21.38 1.92 0.20
N ASN A 233 21.52 0.67 -0.22
CA ASN A 233 22.38 -0.32 0.43
C ASN A 233 23.87 0.04 0.21
N ASP A 234 24.72 -0.19 1.22
CA ASP A 234 26.17 0.09 1.16
C ASP A 234 26.92 -0.67 0.05
N LYS A 235 26.42 -1.85 -0.35
CA LYS A 235 26.94 -2.64 -1.48
C LYS A 235 26.60 -2.05 -2.84
N LYS A 236 25.76 -1.00 -2.90
CA LYS A 236 25.37 -0.33 -4.14
C LYS A 236 24.83 -1.30 -5.21
N LEU A 237 24.04 -2.28 -4.77
CA LEU A 237 23.38 -3.23 -5.64
C LEU A 237 22.05 -2.65 -6.15
N PRO A 238 21.82 -2.52 -7.47
CA PRO A 238 20.60 -1.93 -8.05
C PRO A 238 19.30 -2.59 -7.55
N GLU A 239 19.34 -3.88 -7.23
CA GLU A 239 18.21 -4.67 -6.74
C GLU A 239 17.73 -4.29 -5.34
N ASP A 240 18.55 -3.60 -4.54
CA ASP A 240 18.25 -3.23 -3.16
C ASP A 240 18.41 -1.72 -2.91
N ILE A 241 17.97 -0.95 -3.91
CA ILE A 241 17.77 0.50 -3.86
C ILE A 241 16.29 0.79 -4.01
N TRP A 242 15.83 1.72 -3.19
CA TRP A 242 14.43 2.12 -3.15
C TRP A 242 14.30 3.63 -3.27
N GLY A 243 13.44 4.05 -4.19
CA GLY A 243 13.19 5.43 -4.53
C GLY A 243 13.31 5.69 -6.04
N PRO A 244 13.16 6.95 -6.46
CA PRO A 244 12.86 8.11 -5.63
C PRO A 244 11.46 8.06 -5.03
N PHE A 245 11.32 8.62 -3.83
CA PHE A 245 10.04 8.92 -3.20
C PHE A 245 9.90 10.41 -2.90
N TYR A 246 8.70 10.95 -3.04
CA TYR A 246 8.35 12.26 -2.48
C TYR A 246 7.96 12.13 -1.00
N LEU A 247 8.06 13.21 -0.22
CA LEU A 247 7.61 13.23 1.18
C LEU A 247 6.14 12.82 1.35
N GLY A 248 5.28 13.20 0.40
CA GLY A 248 3.87 12.79 0.40
C GLY A 248 3.68 11.27 0.24
N GLU A 249 4.55 10.59 -0.52
CA GLU A 249 4.54 9.12 -0.64
C GLU A 249 5.07 8.46 0.62
N ILE A 250 6.16 9.00 1.18
CA ILE A 250 6.71 8.56 2.47
C ILE A 250 5.67 8.66 3.58
N LYS A 251 4.89 9.75 3.63
CA LYS A 251 3.81 9.93 4.59
C LYS A 251 2.74 8.83 4.47
N LYS A 252 2.36 8.48 3.23
CA LYS A 252 1.42 7.38 2.97
C LYS A 252 1.96 6.02 3.41
N MET A 253 3.28 5.87 3.52
CA MET A 253 3.93 4.67 4.03
C MET A 253 4.11 4.64 5.56
N ASP A 254 3.43 5.54 6.30
CA ASP A 254 3.68 5.80 7.74
C ASP A 254 5.15 6.19 8.04
N GLY A 255 5.81 6.78 7.05
CA GLY A 255 7.22 7.16 7.09
C GLY A 255 8.19 6.02 6.84
N TRP A 256 7.74 4.77 6.83
CA TRP A 256 8.60 3.59 6.70
C TRP A 256 8.98 3.33 5.24
N LEU A 257 10.15 3.83 4.86
CA LEU A 257 10.78 3.48 3.59
C LEU A 257 11.00 1.95 3.48
N PRO A 258 11.16 1.39 2.27
CA PRO A 258 11.38 -0.04 2.13
C PRO A 258 12.63 -0.57 2.84
N THR A 259 12.62 -1.85 3.19
CA THR A 259 13.74 -2.54 3.83
C THR A 259 14.91 -2.69 2.86
N CYS A 260 16.13 -2.34 3.28
CA CYS A 260 17.37 -2.72 2.58
C CYS A 260 18.06 -3.84 3.37
N PHE A 261 18.46 -4.91 2.70
CA PHE A 261 19.13 -6.07 3.31
C PHE A 261 20.65 -5.86 3.43
N ALA A 262 21.02 -4.93 4.29
CA ALA A 262 22.38 -4.68 4.77
C ALA A 262 22.35 -4.20 6.23
N ASP A 263 23.50 -4.28 6.90
CA ASP A 263 23.71 -3.65 8.21
C ASP A 263 24.09 -2.16 8.10
N ARG A 264 24.27 -1.65 6.88
CA ARG A 264 24.51 -0.24 6.58
C ARG A 264 23.66 0.23 5.40
N ILE A 265 23.02 1.39 5.58
CA ILE A 265 22.27 2.08 4.52
C ILE A 265 22.66 3.54 4.45
N THR A 266 22.50 4.16 3.28
CA THR A 266 22.55 5.60 3.09
C THR A 266 21.15 6.11 2.79
N VAL A 267 20.66 7.07 3.58
CA VAL A 267 19.46 7.84 3.26
C VAL A 267 19.88 9.04 2.45
N VAL A 268 19.24 9.24 1.30
CA VAL A 268 19.55 10.32 0.37
C VAL A 268 18.31 11.21 0.23
N CYS A 269 18.50 12.53 0.34
CA CYS A 269 17.52 13.55 0.00
C CYS A 269 18.14 14.49 -1.05
N TRP A 270 17.47 14.64 -2.18
CA TRP A 270 17.96 15.46 -3.28
C TRP A 270 16.90 16.47 -3.72
N VAL A 271 17.32 17.72 -3.92
CA VAL A 271 16.48 18.80 -4.46
C VAL A 271 17.05 19.22 -5.82
N PRO A 272 16.30 19.06 -6.93
CA PRO A 272 16.75 19.50 -8.24
C PRO A 272 17.08 21.00 -8.27
N SER A 273 17.96 21.42 -9.18
CA SER A 273 18.46 22.81 -9.23
C SER A 273 17.40 23.84 -9.64
N ASP A 274 16.31 23.41 -10.27
CA ASP A 274 15.16 24.24 -10.63
C ASP A 274 14.07 24.29 -9.54
N LYS A 275 14.29 23.60 -8.40
CA LYS A 275 13.31 23.44 -7.31
C LYS A 275 13.75 24.11 -6.03
N SER A 276 12.77 24.42 -5.17
CA SER A 276 13.02 25.02 -3.86
C SER A 276 13.26 23.95 -2.79
N VAL A 277 14.18 24.23 -1.88
CA VAL A 277 14.34 23.47 -0.62
C VAL A 277 13.27 23.84 0.42
N GLU A 278 12.47 24.88 0.13
CA GLU A 278 11.29 25.23 0.92
C GLU A 278 10.32 24.04 0.98
N GLY A 279 9.79 23.74 2.17
CA GLY A 279 8.94 22.58 2.40
C GLY A 279 9.70 21.26 2.67
N VAL A 280 11.03 21.23 2.53
CA VAL A 280 11.84 20.09 3.02
C VAL A 280 11.90 20.18 4.55
N ALA A 281 11.10 19.38 5.24
CA ALA A 281 11.17 19.26 6.69
C ALA A 281 10.82 17.84 7.13
N PHE A 282 11.77 17.14 7.72
CA PHE A 282 11.60 15.75 8.14
C PHE A 282 12.49 15.38 9.31
N LYS A 283 12.12 14.29 10.00
CA LYS A 283 12.85 13.70 11.11
C LYS A 283 13.14 12.22 10.84
N ILE A 284 14.33 11.77 11.21
CA ILE A 284 14.67 10.35 11.33
C ILE A 284 14.93 10.07 12.80
N ASN A 285 14.13 9.21 13.40
CA ASN A 285 14.26 8.87 14.82
C ASN A 285 14.19 7.37 15.08
N GLU A 286 13.67 6.59 14.13
CA GLU A 286 13.45 5.17 14.31
C GLU A 286 13.97 4.39 13.11
N VAL A 287 14.57 3.24 13.40
CA VAL A 287 14.96 2.24 12.43
C VAL A 287 14.45 0.88 12.90
N ILE A 288 14.25 -0.04 11.97
CA ILE A 288 14.05 -1.45 12.26
C ILE A 288 15.34 -2.19 11.94
N GLY A 289 15.82 -2.98 12.89
CA GLY A 289 16.89 -3.95 12.66
C GLY A 289 16.32 -5.36 12.51
N ILE A 290 16.53 -5.99 11.37
CA ILE A 290 16.18 -7.40 11.13
C ILE A 290 17.27 -8.29 11.73
N TYR A 291 16.92 -9.23 12.61
CA TYR A 291 17.87 -10.17 13.23
C TYR A 291 17.67 -11.62 12.79
N LYS A 292 16.56 -11.90 12.10
CA LYS A 292 16.25 -13.21 11.53
C LYS A 292 16.22 -13.13 10.02
N ASP A 293 17.20 -13.79 9.41
CA ASP A 293 17.22 -14.07 7.98
C ASP A 293 16.50 -15.41 7.80
N PRO A 294 15.37 -15.46 7.09
CA PRO A 294 14.65 -16.71 6.90
C PRO A 294 15.37 -17.74 6.04
N MET A 295 16.51 -17.39 5.41
CA MET A 295 17.42 -18.37 4.82
C MET A 295 18.21 -19.18 5.84
N SER A 296 18.76 -18.52 6.87
CA SER A 296 19.41 -19.23 8.00
C SER A 296 18.41 -20.07 8.82
N LEU A 297 17.11 -19.88 8.56
CA LEU A 297 15.98 -20.53 9.23
C LEU A 297 15.42 -21.75 8.48
N LEU A 298 16.09 -22.22 7.42
CA LEU A 298 15.85 -23.57 6.84
C LEU A 298 15.77 -24.67 7.92
N ALA A 299 16.54 -24.50 9.00
CA ALA A 299 16.61 -25.41 10.14
C ALA A 299 15.55 -25.15 11.24
N LYS A 300 14.70 -24.10 11.15
CA LYS A 300 13.71 -23.76 12.19
C LYS A 300 12.27 -24.13 11.86
N ALA A 301 11.86 -24.12 10.59
CA ALA A 301 10.58 -24.74 10.25
C ALA A 301 10.67 -26.23 10.61
N GLY A 302 9.68 -26.77 11.30
CA GLY A 302 9.63 -28.16 11.71
C GLY A 302 9.85 -29.08 10.51
N SER A 303 10.58 -30.18 10.72
CA SER A 303 10.94 -31.11 9.64
C SER A 303 9.73 -31.80 8.97
N CYS A 304 8.54 -31.70 9.56
CA CYS A 304 7.30 -32.19 8.97
C CYS A 304 6.71 -31.27 7.89
N ASN A 305 7.16 -30.02 7.78
CA ASN A 305 6.70 -29.10 6.74
C ASN A 305 7.15 -29.57 5.35
N LEU A 306 6.25 -29.52 4.37
CA LEU A 306 6.48 -30.06 3.03
C LEU A 306 6.83 -28.92 2.07
N ASP A 307 7.92 -29.07 1.31
CA ASP A 307 8.29 -28.08 0.28
C ASP A 307 7.21 -28.03 -0.82
N ILE A 308 6.66 -26.84 -1.08
CA ILE A 308 5.62 -26.62 -2.09
C ILE A 308 6.05 -27.08 -3.49
N THR A 309 7.33 -27.01 -3.83
CA THR A 309 7.81 -27.37 -5.17
C THR A 309 7.87 -28.88 -5.42
N CYS A 310 7.64 -29.70 -4.39
CA CYS A 310 7.39 -31.13 -4.55
C CYS A 310 5.95 -31.44 -5.00
N TYR A 311 5.06 -30.44 -5.06
CA TYR A 311 3.63 -30.59 -5.36
C TYR A 311 3.26 -29.75 -6.57
N THR A 312 3.57 -30.25 -7.77
CA THR A 312 3.43 -29.52 -9.03
C THR A 312 2.01 -29.05 -9.33
N ASP A 313 1.00 -29.78 -8.87
CA ASP A 313 -0.42 -29.42 -9.07
C ASP A 313 -0.79 -28.11 -8.36
N TRP A 314 -0.02 -27.73 -7.34
CA TRP A 314 -0.21 -26.50 -6.56
C TRP A 314 0.72 -25.37 -7.00
N TYR A 315 1.56 -25.59 -8.02
CA TYR A 315 2.59 -24.65 -8.43
C TYR A 315 1.99 -23.29 -8.84
N ASN A 316 0.94 -23.27 -9.65
CA ASN A 316 0.32 -22.01 -10.08
C ASN A 316 -0.34 -21.27 -8.90
N THR A 317 -1.15 -21.96 -8.11
CA THR A 317 -1.82 -21.36 -6.94
C THR A 317 -0.81 -20.83 -5.92
N SER A 318 0.33 -21.50 -5.75
CA SER A 318 1.39 -21.04 -4.85
C SER A 318 1.94 -19.65 -5.20
N LYS A 319 1.85 -19.22 -6.48
CA LYS A 319 2.31 -17.91 -6.95
C LYS A 319 1.42 -16.75 -6.49
N GLY A 320 0.20 -17.04 -6.02
CA GLY A 320 -0.67 -16.06 -5.37
C GLY A 320 -0.42 -15.91 -3.86
N ILE A 321 0.42 -16.74 -3.27
CA ILE A 321 0.72 -16.72 -1.85
C ILE A 321 1.99 -15.89 -1.62
N THR A 322 1.87 -14.85 -0.79
CA THR A 322 2.91 -13.85 -0.52
C THR A 322 3.29 -13.85 0.96
N GLY A 323 4.56 -13.59 1.25
CA GLY A 323 5.01 -13.22 2.60
C GLY A 323 4.70 -11.75 2.88
N LEU A 324 4.43 -11.40 4.13
CA LEU A 324 4.11 -10.04 4.56
C LEU A 324 5.11 -9.57 5.62
N GLY A 325 5.88 -8.53 5.31
CA GLY A 325 6.69 -7.80 6.29
C GLY A 325 5.88 -6.66 6.91
N ILE A 326 5.71 -6.67 8.22
CA ILE A 326 4.79 -5.77 8.94
C ILE A 326 5.54 -5.06 10.07
N VAL A 327 5.29 -3.76 10.24
CA VAL A 327 5.74 -3.00 11.41
C VAL A 327 4.77 -3.23 12.56
N GLY A 328 5.20 -3.89 13.63
CA GLY A 328 4.39 -4.22 14.81
C GLY A 328 5.06 -3.78 16.10
N THR A 329 5.22 -2.48 16.28
CA THR A 329 5.97 -1.83 17.36
C THR A 329 5.69 -2.49 18.72
N PRO A 330 6.73 -2.95 19.45
CA PRO A 330 8.16 -2.66 19.24
C PRO A 330 8.88 -3.59 18.25
N TYR A 331 8.19 -4.46 17.53
CA TYR A 331 8.80 -5.48 16.67
C TYR A 331 8.56 -5.24 15.17
N ALA A 332 9.31 -5.95 14.33
CA ALA A 332 8.93 -6.23 12.96
C ALA A 332 8.47 -7.69 12.86
N LEU A 333 7.40 -7.91 12.12
CA LEU A 333 6.64 -9.15 12.08
C LEU A 333 6.62 -9.71 10.66
N PHE A 334 6.40 -11.02 10.57
CA PHE A 334 6.20 -11.73 9.33
C PHE A 334 4.94 -12.59 9.41
N CYS A 335 4.10 -12.47 8.38
CA CYS A 335 2.88 -13.26 8.19
C CYS A 335 2.78 -13.73 6.72
N THR A 336 1.71 -14.45 6.40
CA THR A 336 1.35 -14.84 5.04
C THR A 336 0.13 -14.02 4.57
N GLY A 337 0.03 -13.80 3.26
CA GLY A 337 -1.16 -13.28 2.62
C GLY A 337 -1.45 -13.99 1.29
N THR A 338 -2.64 -13.79 0.77
CA THR A 338 -3.12 -14.39 -0.48
C THR A 338 -3.67 -13.33 -1.41
N LEU A 339 -3.11 -13.22 -2.61
CA LEU A 339 -3.63 -12.39 -3.69
C LEU A 339 -4.94 -13.01 -4.21
N LEU A 340 -6.04 -12.28 -4.08
CA LEU A 340 -7.38 -12.76 -4.40
C LEU A 340 -7.79 -12.37 -5.81
N ASN A 341 -8.41 -13.30 -6.52
CA ASN A 341 -9.18 -12.96 -7.72
C ASN A 341 -10.47 -12.23 -7.34
N ASP A 342 -10.95 -11.36 -8.22
CA ASP A 342 -12.28 -10.77 -8.13
C ASP A 342 -13.18 -11.28 -9.28
N ASN A 343 -14.44 -10.83 -9.30
CA ASN A 343 -15.41 -11.26 -10.30
C ASN A 343 -15.56 -10.24 -11.45
N ASP A 344 -14.75 -9.17 -11.47
CA ASP A 344 -14.74 -8.21 -12.56
C ASP A 344 -13.88 -8.76 -13.71
N PRO A 345 -14.48 -9.13 -14.86
CA PRO A 345 -13.71 -9.64 -15.99
C PRO A 345 -12.88 -8.55 -16.70
N CYS A 346 -13.09 -7.27 -16.36
CA CYS A 346 -12.47 -6.13 -17.03
C CYS A 346 -11.35 -5.47 -16.22
N SER A 347 -11.23 -5.78 -14.93
CA SER A 347 -10.17 -5.28 -14.08
C SER A 347 -9.57 -6.39 -13.22
N GLN A 348 -8.42 -6.13 -12.63
CA GLN A 348 -7.75 -7.09 -11.78
C GLN A 348 -7.14 -6.35 -10.60
N ILE A 349 -7.98 -6.09 -9.58
CA ILE A 349 -7.59 -5.26 -8.45
C ILE A 349 -6.75 -6.12 -7.48
N PRO A 350 -5.55 -5.70 -7.06
CA PRO A 350 -4.65 -6.52 -6.25
C PRO A 350 -5.09 -6.58 -4.78
N TYR A 351 -6.18 -7.29 -4.54
CA TYR A 351 -6.69 -7.56 -3.20
C TYR A 351 -5.86 -8.65 -2.52
N VAL A 352 -5.49 -8.44 -1.26
CA VAL A 352 -4.77 -9.42 -0.45
C VAL A 352 -5.57 -9.76 0.80
N LEU A 353 -5.84 -11.05 0.99
CA LEU A 353 -6.39 -11.58 2.24
C LEU A 353 -5.26 -11.96 3.19
N THR A 354 -5.37 -11.56 4.46
CA THR A 354 -4.49 -11.98 5.55
C THR A 354 -5.27 -12.04 6.87
N ALA A 355 -4.59 -12.26 7.99
CA ALA A 355 -5.20 -12.28 9.31
C ALA A 355 -5.25 -10.89 9.96
N ASN A 356 -6.31 -10.59 10.71
CA ASN A 356 -6.45 -9.31 11.42
C ASN A 356 -5.37 -9.13 12.48
N HIS A 357 -5.01 -10.19 13.20
CA HIS A 357 -3.88 -10.09 14.13
C HIS A 357 -2.53 -9.82 13.41
N CYS A 358 -2.41 -9.94 12.09
CA CYS A 358 -1.22 -9.50 11.36
C CYS A 358 -1.32 -8.02 10.99
N VAL A 359 -2.43 -7.60 10.39
CA VAL A 359 -2.71 -6.20 9.98
C VAL A 359 -4.12 -5.85 10.45
N ASN A 360 -4.27 -4.88 11.36
CA ASN A 360 -5.56 -4.59 12.00
C ASN A 360 -6.05 -3.14 11.79
N SER A 361 -5.30 -2.35 11.03
CA SER A 361 -5.59 -0.93 10.83
C SER A 361 -4.99 -0.42 9.53
N GLN A 362 -5.32 0.82 9.14
CA GLN A 362 -4.65 1.51 8.03
C GLN A 362 -3.26 2.02 8.44
N THR A 363 -3.17 2.69 9.58
CA THR A 363 -2.01 3.49 10.00
C THR A 363 -1.39 2.95 11.29
N GLY A 364 -0.08 3.14 11.49
CA GLY A 364 0.60 2.85 12.76
C GLY A 364 0.99 1.37 12.92
N THR A 365 1.01 0.90 14.18
CA THR A 365 1.38 -0.50 14.47
C THR A 365 0.41 -1.47 13.80
N ARG A 366 0.94 -2.42 13.03
CA ARG A 366 0.17 -3.36 12.19
C ARG A 366 -0.78 -2.64 11.22
N GLY A 367 -0.37 -1.46 10.75
CA GLY A 367 -1.06 -0.69 9.73
C GLY A 367 -0.73 -1.13 8.31
N GLY A 368 -1.74 -1.14 7.43
CA GLY A 368 -1.60 -1.41 5.99
C GLY A 368 -0.61 -0.48 5.29
N ASP A 369 -0.46 0.78 5.75
CA ASP A 369 0.42 1.79 5.16
C ASP A 369 1.88 1.34 5.02
N SER A 370 2.38 0.51 5.93
CA SER A 370 3.79 0.11 5.98
C SER A 370 4.05 -1.34 5.56
N VAL A 371 3.05 -2.07 5.05
CA VAL A 371 3.23 -3.49 4.69
C VAL A 371 4.12 -3.64 3.46
N GLU A 372 5.03 -4.62 3.50
CA GLU A 372 5.81 -5.09 2.35
C GLU A 372 5.39 -6.50 1.94
N PHE A 373 5.26 -6.75 0.64
CA PHE A 373 4.87 -8.04 0.07
C PHE A 373 6.09 -8.72 -0.55
N TYR A 374 6.37 -9.96 -0.14
CA TYR A 374 7.50 -10.78 -0.58
C TYR A 374 7.01 -11.93 -1.45
N TRP A 375 7.37 -11.90 -2.72
CA TRP A 375 6.83 -12.82 -3.73
C TRP A 375 7.77 -13.97 -4.02
N PHE A 376 7.18 -15.09 -4.43
CA PHE A 376 7.92 -16.28 -4.89
C PHE A 376 8.99 -16.78 -3.91
N TYR A 377 8.77 -16.58 -2.61
CA TYR A 377 9.65 -17.14 -1.58
C TYR A 377 9.46 -18.66 -1.49
N GLN A 378 10.07 -19.40 -2.40
CA GLN A 378 10.00 -20.86 -2.52
C GLN A 378 11.29 -21.38 -3.14
N THR A 379 11.59 -22.66 -2.93
CA THR A 379 12.72 -23.31 -3.59
C THR A 379 12.54 -23.31 -5.12
N PRO A 380 13.63 -23.38 -5.91
CA PRO A 380 13.53 -23.49 -7.36
C PRO A 380 13.14 -24.90 -7.83
N SER A 381 13.32 -25.91 -6.97
CA SER A 381 13.02 -27.31 -7.21
C SER A 381 12.73 -28.02 -5.88
N CYS A 382 12.06 -29.17 -5.93
CA CYS A 382 11.68 -29.96 -4.75
C CYS A 382 12.88 -30.20 -3.82
N ASN A 383 12.78 -29.69 -2.59
CA ASN A 383 13.81 -29.73 -1.54
C ASN A 383 15.16 -29.08 -1.96
N GLY A 384 15.12 -28.16 -2.92
CA GLY A 384 16.26 -27.36 -3.31
C GLY A 384 16.65 -26.34 -2.24
N THR A 385 17.67 -25.54 -2.53
CA THR A 385 18.03 -24.41 -1.67
C THR A 385 17.08 -23.24 -1.94
N PRO A 386 16.37 -22.71 -0.92
CA PRO A 386 15.53 -21.53 -1.10
C PRO A 386 16.36 -20.31 -1.50
N PRO A 387 15.75 -19.30 -2.14
CA PRO A 387 16.39 -18.02 -2.44
C PRO A 387 16.39 -17.09 -1.22
N SER A 388 17.38 -16.20 -1.14
CA SER A 388 17.40 -15.15 -0.11
C SER A 388 16.22 -14.20 -0.24
N LEU A 389 15.60 -13.79 0.87
CA LEU A 389 14.58 -12.73 0.85
C LEU A 389 15.06 -11.47 0.14
N SER A 390 16.35 -11.14 0.25
CA SER A 390 16.94 -9.97 -0.39
C SER A 390 16.94 -10.05 -1.92
N THR A 391 16.78 -11.24 -2.48
CA THR A 391 16.78 -11.50 -3.93
C THR A 391 15.38 -11.64 -4.51
N LEU A 392 14.35 -11.62 -3.67
CA LEU A 392 12.97 -11.81 -4.11
C LEU A 392 12.37 -10.54 -4.70
N PRO A 393 11.46 -10.67 -5.68
CA PRO A 393 10.58 -9.58 -6.04
C PRO A 393 9.76 -9.13 -4.83
N ARG A 394 9.70 -7.81 -4.63
CA ARG A 394 8.97 -7.17 -3.53
C ARG A 394 8.04 -6.10 -4.06
N THR A 395 6.82 -6.05 -3.55
CA THR A 395 5.94 -4.90 -3.72
C THR A 395 5.95 -4.09 -2.43
N THR A 396 6.26 -2.80 -2.55
CA THR A 396 6.38 -1.84 -1.43
C THR A 396 5.38 -0.69 -1.64
N GLY A 397 5.36 0.32 -0.76
CA GLY A 397 4.38 1.42 -0.82
C GLY A 397 3.14 1.23 0.06
N GLY A 398 3.03 0.06 0.71
CA GLY A 398 1.90 -0.28 1.58
C GLY A 398 0.65 -0.70 0.83
N ALA A 399 -0.44 -0.80 1.59
CA ALA A 399 -1.75 -1.20 1.12
C ALA A 399 -2.84 -0.40 1.83
N ASP A 400 -4.00 -0.29 1.18
CA ASP A 400 -5.20 0.26 1.78
C ASP A 400 -5.94 -0.85 2.55
N TYR A 401 -6.25 -0.60 3.81
CA TYR A 401 -7.08 -1.44 4.66
C TYR A 401 -8.54 -1.25 4.28
N LEU A 402 -9.17 -2.27 3.70
CA LEU A 402 -10.55 -2.18 3.21
C LEU A 402 -11.55 -2.67 4.24
N ALA A 403 -11.24 -3.81 4.85
CA ALA A 403 -12.09 -4.46 5.84
C ALA A 403 -11.26 -5.39 6.72
N GLY A 404 -11.75 -5.63 7.92
CA GLY A 404 -11.24 -6.70 8.76
C GLY A 404 -12.04 -6.82 10.03
N MET A 405 -11.94 -7.98 10.65
CA MET A 405 -12.62 -8.30 11.89
C MET A 405 -11.67 -9.17 12.70
N GLY A 406 -11.36 -8.74 13.92
CA GLY A 406 -10.58 -9.55 14.86
C GLY A 406 -11.32 -10.82 15.26
N GLY A 407 -10.70 -11.64 16.10
CA GLY A 407 -11.34 -12.82 16.66
C GLY A 407 -10.35 -13.88 17.06
N SER A 408 -10.83 -14.92 17.75
CA SER A 408 -10.03 -16.07 18.11
C SER A 408 -10.86 -17.32 18.18
N ALA A 409 -10.33 -18.43 17.65
CA ALA A 409 -10.93 -19.75 17.81
C ALA A 409 -11.04 -20.20 19.29
N SER A 410 -10.37 -19.52 20.22
CA SER A 410 -10.40 -19.85 21.65
C SER A 410 -11.44 -19.08 22.46
N TYR A 411 -11.83 -17.87 22.04
CA TYR A 411 -12.74 -17.00 22.80
C TYR A 411 -13.78 -16.24 21.96
N GLY A 412 -13.76 -16.38 20.63
CA GLY A 412 -14.75 -15.79 19.72
C GLY A 412 -14.41 -14.35 19.34
N GLY A 413 -15.45 -13.56 19.04
CA GLY A 413 -15.32 -12.12 18.70
C GLY A 413 -15.21 -11.79 17.21
N GLY A 414 -15.22 -12.80 16.34
CA GLY A 414 -15.14 -12.66 14.88
C GLY A 414 -14.27 -13.77 14.27
N ASN A 415 -13.85 -13.60 13.03
CA ASN A 415 -13.14 -14.60 12.22
C ASN A 415 -11.70 -14.21 11.86
N ASP A 416 -11.15 -13.14 12.45
CA ASP A 416 -9.73 -12.78 12.35
C ASP A 416 -9.23 -12.53 10.91
N PHE A 417 -10.08 -12.03 9.99
CA PHE A 417 -9.68 -11.72 8.62
C PHE A 417 -9.30 -10.25 8.45
N THR A 418 -8.46 -9.97 7.45
CA THR A 418 -8.24 -8.61 6.92
C THR A 418 -8.09 -8.65 5.41
N LEU A 419 -8.80 -7.75 4.75
CA LEU A 419 -8.77 -7.53 3.31
C LEU A 419 -8.05 -6.20 3.03
N LEU A 420 -6.98 -6.30 2.26
CA LEU A 420 -6.15 -5.18 1.83
C LEU A 420 -6.27 -4.98 0.32
N ARG A 421 -6.02 -3.76 -0.17
CA ARG A 421 -5.69 -3.50 -1.58
C ARG A 421 -4.26 -3.00 -1.67
N MET A 422 -3.40 -3.69 -2.41
CA MET A 422 -2.05 -3.21 -2.65
C MET A 422 -2.09 -1.89 -3.42
N ARG A 423 -1.19 -0.97 -3.10
CA ARG A 423 -1.09 0.34 -3.80
C ARG A 423 -0.30 0.28 -5.09
N ASN A 424 0.52 -0.75 -5.24
CA ASN A 424 1.32 -1.03 -6.41
C ASN A 424 1.00 -2.45 -6.87
N GLU A 425 1.14 -2.71 -8.17
CA GLU A 425 0.85 -4.01 -8.75
C GLU A 425 1.78 -5.12 -8.21
N PRO A 426 1.30 -6.37 -8.13
CA PRO A 426 2.16 -7.51 -7.89
C PRO A 426 3.13 -7.72 -9.06
N PRO A 427 4.24 -8.45 -8.86
CA PRO A 427 5.17 -8.73 -9.94
C PRO A 427 4.56 -9.63 -11.02
N GLU A 428 5.13 -9.57 -12.22
CA GLU A 428 4.76 -10.46 -13.32
C GLU A 428 4.82 -11.93 -12.87
N GLY A 429 3.80 -12.70 -13.26
CA GLY A 429 3.67 -14.12 -12.91
C GLY A 429 3.00 -14.39 -11.56
N ALA A 430 2.65 -13.36 -10.78
CA ALA A 430 1.77 -13.53 -9.62
C ALA A 430 0.38 -14.01 -10.08
N VAL A 431 -0.26 -14.86 -9.28
CA VAL A 431 -1.55 -15.50 -9.61
C VAL A 431 -2.61 -15.01 -8.64
N TYR A 432 -3.77 -14.65 -9.16
CA TYR A 432 -4.93 -14.24 -8.37
C TYR A 432 -5.74 -15.49 -8.05
N VAL A 433 -5.81 -15.84 -6.76
CA VAL A 433 -6.38 -17.10 -6.29
C VAL A 433 -7.90 -16.98 -6.19
N GLY A 434 -8.62 -17.94 -6.76
CA GLY A 434 -10.07 -18.00 -6.65
C GLY A 434 -10.54 -18.33 -5.24
N TRP A 435 -11.78 -17.97 -4.92
CA TRP A 435 -12.38 -18.18 -3.60
C TRP A 435 -13.83 -18.66 -3.75
N THR A 436 -14.37 -19.26 -2.70
CA THR A 436 -15.77 -19.67 -2.60
C THR A 436 -16.35 -19.33 -1.24
N THR A 437 -17.65 -18.99 -1.21
CA THR A 437 -18.41 -18.85 0.05
C THR A 437 -19.16 -20.13 0.41
N THR A 438 -18.95 -21.21 -0.36
CA THR A 438 -19.58 -22.50 -0.08
C THR A 438 -18.98 -23.09 1.18
N VAL A 439 -19.81 -23.30 2.20
CA VAL A 439 -19.34 -23.87 3.47
C VAL A 439 -18.96 -25.34 3.27
N PRO A 440 -17.69 -25.74 3.48
CA PRO A 440 -17.28 -27.14 3.34
C PRO A 440 -17.88 -28.03 4.43
N SER A 441 -18.31 -29.23 4.04
CA SER A 441 -18.77 -30.27 4.98
C SER A 441 -17.60 -30.80 5.82
N ILE A 442 -17.90 -31.37 6.98
CA ILE A 442 -16.91 -32.11 7.79
C ILE A 442 -16.36 -33.28 6.95
N GLY A 443 -15.06 -33.50 7.00
CA GLY A 443 -14.35 -34.50 6.20
C GLY A 443 -13.89 -33.99 4.83
N THR A 444 -14.26 -32.77 4.43
CA THR A 444 -13.74 -32.16 3.19
C THR A 444 -12.22 -32.05 3.24
N ALA A 445 -11.54 -32.52 2.19
CA ALA A 445 -10.10 -32.39 2.04
C ALA A 445 -9.73 -30.92 1.82
N VAL A 446 -8.76 -30.44 2.60
CA VAL A 446 -8.28 -29.07 2.57
C VAL A 446 -6.76 -29.03 2.52
N THR A 447 -6.25 -27.95 1.93
CA THR A 447 -4.83 -27.71 1.72
C THR A 447 -4.51 -26.27 2.10
N ASP A 448 -3.35 -26.07 2.72
CA ASP A 448 -2.85 -24.75 3.10
C ASP A 448 -1.45 -24.53 2.51
N ILE A 449 -1.20 -23.34 1.98
CA ILE A 449 0.12 -22.93 1.47
C ILE A 449 0.55 -21.71 2.26
N HIS A 450 1.69 -21.79 2.93
CA HIS A 450 2.03 -20.84 4.00
C HIS A 450 3.54 -20.64 4.17
N HIS A 451 3.93 -19.65 4.98
CA HIS A 451 5.33 -19.36 5.36
C HIS A 451 5.57 -19.69 6.84
N PRO A 452 5.76 -20.98 7.21
CA PRO A 452 5.95 -21.37 8.60
C PRO A 452 7.27 -20.83 9.13
N SER A 453 7.23 -20.27 10.34
CA SER A 453 8.36 -19.59 10.98
C SER A 453 9.00 -18.50 10.10
N GLY A 454 8.18 -17.85 9.26
CA GLY A 454 8.63 -16.86 8.26
C GLY A 454 9.57 -17.42 7.20
N SER A 455 9.67 -18.75 7.05
CA SER A 455 10.50 -19.42 6.05
C SER A 455 9.82 -19.47 4.69
N TYR A 456 10.49 -20.04 3.69
CA TYR A 456 9.96 -20.23 2.34
C TYR A 456 8.69 -21.08 2.35
N LYS A 457 7.89 -20.95 1.29
CA LYS A 457 6.58 -21.58 1.16
C LYS A 457 6.61 -23.08 1.38
N ARG A 458 5.67 -23.51 2.21
CA ARG A 458 5.37 -24.90 2.51
C ARG A 458 3.91 -25.18 2.18
N ILE A 459 3.58 -26.46 2.12
CA ILE A 459 2.23 -26.95 1.89
C ILE A 459 1.86 -27.98 2.95
N SER A 460 0.61 -27.91 3.42
CA SER A 460 0.03 -28.81 4.41
C SER A 460 -1.29 -29.35 3.89
N PHE A 461 -1.56 -30.63 4.16
CA PHE A 461 -2.77 -31.34 3.74
C PHE A 461 -3.53 -31.85 4.96
N GLY A 462 -4.85 -31.74 4.92
CA GLY A 462 -5.69 -32.16 6.03
C GLY A 462 -7.13 -32.34 5.63
N THR A 463 -7.98 -32.47 6.65
CA THR A 463 -9.44 -32.51 6.46
C THR A 463 -10.10 -31.57 7.46
N LYS A 464 -11.18 -30.93 7.02
CA LYS A 464 -12.03 -30.15 7.92
C LYS A 464 -12.66 -31.06 8.95
N THR A 465 -12.58 -30.65 10.20
CA THR A 465 -13.19 -31.33 11.35
C THR A 465 -13.98 -30.33 12.19
N ASN A 466 -14.56 -30.79 13.30
CA ASN A 466 -15.27 -29.95 14.25
C ASN A 466 -15.24 -30.55 15.66
N ILE A 467 -14.12 -31.20 16.03
CA ILE A 467 -14.02 -31.98 17.27
C ILE A 467 -13.92 -31.03 18.47
N ASN A 468 -13.09 -29.98 18.37
CA ASN A 468 -12.83 -29.03 19.47
C ASN A 468 -13.16 -27.57 19.11
N ASN A 469 -13.93 -27.36 18.04
CA ASN A 469 -14.20 -26.03 17.52
C ASN A 469 -15.30 -25.34 18.33
N LEU A 470 -14.91 -24.40 19.18
CA LEU A 470 -15.83 -23.62 20.01
C LEU A 470 -16.67 -22.61 19.19
N PHE A 471 -16.21 -22.23 18.00
CA PHE A 471 -16.81 -21.17 17.18
C PHE A 471 -16.94 -21.58 15.69
N PRO A 472 -17.72 -22.63 15.37
CA PRO A 472 -17.80 -23.21 14.02
C PRO A 472 -18.41 -22.30 12.95
N ASN A 473 -19.09 -21.22 13.36
CA ASN A 473 -19.62 -20.21 12.45
C ASN A 473 -18.57 -19.18 12.01
N PHE A 474 -17.44 -19.09 12.72
CA PHE A 474 -16.35 -18.15 12.41
C PHE A 474 -15.07 -18.84 11.95
N PHE A 475 -14.82 -20.07 12.43
CA PHE A 475 -13.58 -20.79 12.17
C PHE A 475 -13.82 -22.18 11.60
N HIS A 476 -12.92 -22.63 10.74
CA HIS A 476 -12.81 -24.01 10.31
C HIS A 476 -11.68 -24.69 11.08
N GLU A 477 -12.01 -25.75 11.83
CA GLU A 477 -10.99 -26.60 12.46
C GLU A 477 -10.48 -27.61 11.43
N VAL A 478 -9.16 -27.79 11.40
CA VAL A 478 -8.49 -28.69 10.47
C VAL A 478 -7.64 -29.67 11.24
N GLN A 479 -7.74 -30.94 10.86
CA GLN A 479 -6.81 -31.97 11.29
C GLN A 479 -5.82 -32.24 10.16
N TRP A 480 -4.56 -31.87 10.38
CA TRP A 480 -3.47 -32.11 9.43
C TRP A 480 -3.15 -33.60 9.34
N SER A 481 -3.04 -34.11 8.11
CA SER A 481 -2.57 -35.46 7.81
C SER A 481 -1.13 -35.47 7.31
N GLN A 482 -0.69 -34.38 6.68
CA GLN A 482 0.70 -34.15 6.25
C GLN A 482 1.02 -32.65 6.40
N GLY A 483 2.22 -32.32 6.88
CA GLY A 483 2.57 -30.93 7.20
C GLY A 483 1.89 -30.42 8.47
N THR A 484 2.09 -29.14 8.75
CA THR A 484 1.47 -28.38 9.84
C THR A 484 1.62 -26.89 9.55
N THR A 485 0.97 -26.04 10.33
CA THR A 485 1.22 -24.59 10.37
C THR A 485 2.09 -24.20 11.57
N GLU A 486 2.82 -23.10 11.46
CA GLU A 486 3.65 -22.51 12.53
C GLU A 486 3.47 -20.98 12.57
N PRO A 487 3.93 -20.25 13.61
CA PRO A 487 3.93 -18.78 13.60
C PRO A 487 4.51 -18.23 12.29
N GLY A 488 3.87 -17.23 11.68
CA GLY A 488 4.18 -16.72 10.33
C GLY A 488 3.30 -17.31 9.22
N SER A 489 2.67 -18.46 9.48
CA SER A 489 1.63 -19.01 8.59
C SER A 489 0.34 -18.21 8.66
N SER A 490 0.14 -17.42 9.73
CA SER A 490 -1.05 -16.57 9.88
C SER A 490 -1.38 -15.78 8.63
N GLY A 491 -2.65 -15.83 8.22
CA GLY A 491 -3.16 -15.20 7.01
C GLY A 491 -3.00 -16.04 5.73
N SER A 492 -2.43 -17.25 5.82
CA SER A 492 -2.45 -18.22 4.72
C SER A 492 -3.87 -18.70 4.42
N PRO A 493 -4.14 -19.11 3.16
CA PRO A 493 -5.47 -19.56 2.77
C PRO A 493 -5.68 -21.03 3.10
N LEU A 494 -6.83 -21.36 3.68
CA LEU A 494 -7.31 -22.73 3.75
C LEU A 494 -8.13 -23.04 2.49
N MET A 495 -7.58 -23.80 1.57
CA MET A 495 -8.18 -24.07 0.26
C MET A 495 -8.84 -25.45 0.20
N LEU A 496 -9.91 -25.56 -0.59
CA LEU A 496 -10.45 -26.85 -1.01
C LEU A 496 -9.44 -27.59 -1.88
N THR A 497 -9.04 -28.81 -1.49
CA THR A 497 -8.05 -29.58 -2.26
C THR A 497 -8.53 -29.88 -3.69
N SER A 498 -9.84 -30.02 -3.91
CA SER A 498 -10.43 -30.38 -5.20
C SER A 498 -10.48 -29.23 -6.21
N THR A 499 -10.52 -27.98 -5.77
CA THR A 499 -10.68 -26.81 -6.65
C THR A 499 -9.56 -25.79 -6.52
N GLN A 500 -8.74 -25.90 -5.47
CA GLN A 500 -7.72 -24.92 -5.07
C GLN A 500 -8.28 -23.52 -4.76
N GLN A 501 -9.60 -23.40 -4.64
CA GLN A 501 -10.25 -22.18 -4.16
C GLN A 501 -10.15 -22.10 -2.66
N ILE A 502 -9.97 -20.88 -2.14
CA ILE A 502 -10.09 -20.56 -0.71
C ILE A 502 -11.52 -20.81 -0.26
#